data_AF-A0A7Y0Q4Z1-F1
#
_entry.id   AF-A0A7Y0Q4Z1-F1
#
_cell.length_a   1.000
_cell.length_b   1.000
_cell.length_c   1.000
_cell.angle_alpha   90.00
_cell.angle_beta   90.00
_cell.angle_gamma   90.00
#
_symmetry.space_group_name_H-M   'P 1'
#
loop_
_entity.id
_entity.type
_entity.pdbx_description
1 polymer ?
#
loop_
_entity_poly.entity_id
_entity_poly.type
_entity_poly.pdbx_seq_one_letter_code
_entity_poly.pdbx_strand_id
1 'polypeptide(L)'
;MSEKIGYAWVHSQADLVHYSFDAPIPIIEPFDKQRKERWIAVLQMYGLKSAPGNLMADKTVDKSAGEITATYMQQSSDLDDWVIALDDAYAYAACYYAMKTGRRFVKASLDRLEVLLRLCAPKSVLIVCKPIGLHTGILKKIAALLSQGETETLWGVATSVDAAGLSFLLAKFLSPSLPCRRYGIIDAIARQAYEMDGNELRASDFEFSPDYLWHQLAQQWYSLALVSHGEGAHANLEHAVLCGLMGREERGSDGRPVEGGCRQGTCKRVHNPNISILPVYELRTENLLFLSCNGFSVSNELYPSDVSVALSLADGYPRACITTTETVEFTEESAQEFQSLVRQGHQFGKIVNLVNDVSLRDYPYVLLGDPLMSSAQDPRDVFVDVERSSFKIDHRDNG
;
A
#
# COMPACT_ATOMS: atom_id res chain seq x y z
N MET A 1 -11.56 14.13 -24.39
CA MET A 1 -12.23 12.86 -24.02
C MET A 1 -11.15 11.98 -23.41
N SER A 2 -11.17 11.72 -22.10
CA SER A 2 -10.21 10.77 -21.53
C SER A 2 -10.58 9.38 -22.05
N GLU A 3 -9.62 8.72 -22.69
CA GLU A 3 -9.73 7.31 -23.00
C GLU A 3 -10.00 6.57 -21.69
N LYS A 4 -11.07 5.78 -21.64
CA LYS A 4 -11.43 5.05 -20.42
C LYS A 4 -10.38 3.97 -20.20
N ILE A 5 -9.56 4.13 -19.17
CA ILE A 5 -8.64 3.09 -18.71
C ILE A 5 -9.50 1.87 -18.30
N GLY A 6 -9.26 0.75 -18.97
CA GLY A 6 -9.91 -0.54 -18.69
C GLY A 6 -8.93 -1.53 -18.05
N TYR A 7 -9.45 -2.68 -17.63
CA TYR A 7 -8.66 -3.83 -17.23
C TYR A 7 -9.07 -5.10 -17.98
N ALA A 8 -8.17 -6.07 -18.10
CA ALA A 8 -8.45 -7.38 -18.69
C ALA A 8 -7.91 -8.49 -17.78
N TRP A 9 -8.67 -9.58 -17.67
CA TRP A 9 -8.20 -10.77 -16.97
C TRP A 9 -7.24 -11.57 -17.86
N VAL A 10 -6.12 -11.99 -17.30
CA VAL A 10 -5.18 -12.93 -17.90
C VAL A 10 -5.01 -14.16 -17.01
N HIS A 11 -4.49 -15.26 -17.56
CA HIS A 11 -4.45 -16.53 -16.84
C HIS A 11 -3.09 -16.81 -16.17
N SER A 12 -2.04 -16.11 -16.60
CA SER A 12 -0.68 -16.37 -16.13
C SER A 12 0.20 -15.13 -16.17
N GLN A 13 1.36 -15.21 -15.53
CA GLN A 13 2.39 -14.16 -15.61
C GLN A 13 2.97 -14.01 -17.02
N ALA A 14 3.07 -15.10 -17.77
CA ALA A 14 3.59 -15.08 -19.13
C ALA A 14 2.72 -14.21 -20.04
N ASP A 15 1.41 -14.20 -19.81
CA ASP A 15 0.46 -13.38 -20.57
C ASP A 15 0.72 -11.87 -20.41
N LEU A 16 1.25 -11.42 -19.26
CA LEU A 16 1.53 -9.99 -19.00
C LEU A 16 2.53 -9.39 -19.98
N VAL A 17 3.46 -10.20 -20.48
CA VAL A 17 4.55 -9.79 -21.37
C VAL A 17 4.05 -9.36 -22.76
N HIS A 18 2.91 -9.92 -23.16
CA HIS A 18 2.35 -9.72 -24.50
C HIS A 18 1.33 -8.56 -24.56
N TYR A 19 1.08 -7.86 -23.45
CA TYR A 19 0.13 -6.77 -23.42
C TYR A 19 0.72 -5.46 -23.93
N SER A 20 0.03 -4.84 -24.88
CA SER A 20 0.42 -3.54 -25.46
C SER A 20 0.32 -2.38 -24.45
N PHE A 21 1.05 -1.30 -24.73
CA PHE A 21 0.98 -0.04 -24.00
C PHE A 21 -0.40 0.62 -24.05
N ASP A 22 -1.13 0.43 -25.14
CA ASP A 22 -2.47 1.00 -25.32
C ASP A 22 -3.58 0.03 -24.90
N ALA A 23 -3.21 -1.18 -24.48
CA ALA A 23 -4.16 -2.19 -24.03
C ALA A 23 -4.67 -1.91 -22.60
N PRO A 24 -5.87 -2.42 -22.26
CA PRO A 24 -6.35 -2.48 -20.88
C PRO A 24 -5.31 -3.08 -19.93
N ILE A 25 -5.33 -2.65 -18.67
CA ILE A 25 -4.41 -3.15 -17.64
C ILE A 25 -4.65 -4.67 -17.44
N PRO A 26 -3.66 -5.53 -17.73
CA PRO A 26 -3.79 -6.96 -17.50
C PRO A 26 -3.66 -7.27 -16.02
N ILE A 27 -4.58 -8.08 -15.51
CA ILE A 27 -4.63 -8.55 -14.12
C ILE A 27 -4.71 -10.07 -14.17
N ILE A 28 -3.79 -10.75 -13.48
CA ILE A 28 -3.83 -12.21 -13.39
C ILE A 28 -5.05 -12.59 -12.56
N GLU A 29 -5.91 -13.41 -13.15
CA GLU A 29 -7.14 -13.87 -12.51
C GLU A 29 -6.82 -14.74 -11.28
N PRO A 30 -7.40 -14.44 -10.10
CA PRO A 30 -7.21 -15.29 -8.94
C PRO A 30 -8.05 -16.56 -9.09
N PHE A 31 -7.54 -17.69 -8.60
CA PHE A 31 -8.28 -18.96 -8.61
C PHE A 31 -9.55 -18.91 -7.74
N ASP A 32 -9.55 -18.09 -6.68
CA ASP A 32 -10.70 -17.91 -5.81
C ASP A 32 -11.73 -16.95 -6.42
N LYS A 33 -12.91 -17.48 -6.72
CA LYS A 33 -14.06 -16.72 -7.24
C LYS A 33 -14.48 -15.57 -6.33
N GLN A 34 -14.48 -15.76 -5.00
CA GLN A 34 -14.87 -14.70 -4.07
C GLN A 34 -13.85 -13.55 -4.11
N ARG A 35 -12.56 -13.88 -4.16
CA ARG A 35 -11.49 -12.88 -4.33
C ARG A 35 -11.64 -12.11 -5.64
N LYS A 36 -11.96 -12.79 -6.76
CA LYS A 36 -12.26 -12.15 -8.04
C LYS A 36 -13.44 -11.19 -7.94
N GLU A 37 -14.55 -11.60 -7.33
CA GLU A 37 -15.74 -10.77 -7.16
C GLU A 37 -15.44 -9.52 -6.32
N ARG A 38 -14.67 -9.65 -5.22
CA ARG A 38 -14.18 -8.51 -4.44
C ARG A 38 -13.34 -7.56 -5.29
N TRP A 39 -12.38 -8.08 -6.05
CA TRP A 39 -11.51 -7.26 -6.89
C TRP A 39 -12.28 -6.51 -7.97
N ILE A 40 -13.31 -7.12 -8.56
CA ILE A 40 -14.19 -6.43 -9.50
C ILE A 40 -14.83 -5.20 -8.84
N ALA A 41 -15.32 -5.32 -7.60
CA ALA A 41 -15.90 -4.20 -6.87
C ALA A 41 -14.87 -3.10 -6.57
N VAL A 42 -13.63 -3.47 -6.23
CA VAL A 42 -12.53 -2.50 -6.03
C VAL A 42 -12.17 -1.78 -7.33
N LEU A 43 -11.98 -2.50 -8.43
CA LEU A 43 -11.64 -1.92 -9.75
C LEU A 43 -12.76 -0.98 -10.24
N GLN A 44 -14.02 -1.34 -10.00
CA GLN A 44 -15.17 -0.49 -10.31
C GLN A 44 -15.18 0.79 -9.48
N MET A 45 -14.79 0.74 -8.20
CA MET A 45 -14.63 1.93 -7.36
C MET A 45 -13.60 2.90 -7.98
N TYR A 46 -12.50 2.37 -8.50
CA TYR A 46 -11.47 3.12 -9.23
C TYR A 46 -11.87 3.53 -10.66
N GLY A 47 -13.12 3.28 -11.07
CA GLY A 47 -13.65 3.66 -12.38
C GLY A 47 -13.15 2.78 -13.54
N LEU A 48 -12.42 1.71 -13.27
CA LEU A 48 -11.94 0.79 -14.30
C LEU A 48 -13.07 -0.11 -14.80
N LYS A 49 -13.11 -0.31 -16.13
CA LYS A 49 -14.09 -1.18 -16.78
C LYS A 49 -13.43 -2.45 -17.30
N SER A 50 -14.11 -3.58 -17.14
CA SER A 50 -13.66 -4.84 -17.74
C SER A 50 -13.70 -4.70 -19.27
N ALA A 51 -12.57 -4.94 -19.90
CA ALA A 51 -12.47 -5.19 -21.31
C ALA A 51 -12.61 -6.70 -21.58
N PRO A 52 -13.07 -7.11 -22.78
CA PRO A 52 -13.08 -8.51 -23.16
C PRO A 52 -11.65 -9.07 -23.19
N GLY A 53 -11.44 -10.25 -22.61
CA GLY A 53 -10.12 -10.89 -22.42
C GLY A 53 -9.41 -11.35 -23.71
N ASN A 54 -10.00 -11.13 -24.88
CA ASN A 54 -9.42 -11.55 -26.17
C ASN A 54 -8.58 -10.47 -26.86
N LEU A 55 -8.23 -9.37 -26.17
CA LEU A 55 -7.36 -8.32 -26.70
C LEU A 55 -5.86 -8.66 -26.62
N MET A 56 -5.51 -9.95 -26.72
CA MET A 56 -4.11 -10.34 -26.91
C MET A 56 -3.60 -9.60 -28.14
N ALA A 57 -2.52 -8.83 -27.98
CA ALA A 57 -1.83 -8.22 -29.09
C ALA A 57 -1.55 -9.31 -30.13
N ASP A 58 -1.72 -8.95 -31.41
CA ASP A 58 -1.47 -9.84 -32.54
C ASP A 58 -0.21 -10.67 -32.26
N LYS A 59 -0.32 -12.01 -32.21
CA LYS A 59 0.69 -12.95 -31.67
C LYS A 59 2.02 -12.96 -32.44
N THR A 60 2.27 -11.95 -33.25
CA THR A 60 3.40 -11.83 -34.17
C THR A 60 4.70 -11.35 -33.50
N VAL A 61 4.68 -10.99 -32.21
CA VAL A 61 5.90 -10.66 -31.44
C VAL A 61 6.25 -11.80 -30.49
N ASP A 62 6.91 -12.82 -31.04
CA ASP A 62 7.44 -13.99 -30.33
C ASP A 62 8.75 -13.64 -29.60
N LYS A 63 8.75 -12.54 -28.83
CA LYS A 63 9.89 -12.19 -27.98
C LYS A 63 9.78 -12.91 -26.65
N SER A 64 10.82 -13.65 -26.29
CA SER A 64 10.86 -14.27 -24.96
C SER A 64 10.89 -13.18 -23.88
N ALA A 65 10.37 -13.52 -22.69
CA ALA A 65 10.47 -12.68 -21.49
C ALA A 65 11.88 -12.10 -21.25
N GLY A 66 12.91 -12.91 -21.50
CA GLY A 66 14.31 -12.52 -21.38
C GLY A 66 14.70 -11.44 -22.39
N GLU A 67 14.18 -11.50 -23.60
CA GLU A 67 14.46 -10.52 -24.66
C GLU A 67 13.74 -9.19 -24.41
N ILE A 68 12.51 -9.19 -23.89
CA ILE A 68 11.81 -7.95 -23.53
C ILE A 68 12.50 -7.26 -22.36
N THR A 69 12.89 -8.03 -21.34
CA THR A 69 13.66 -7.53 -20.21
C THR A 69 15.01 -6.95 -20.69
N ALA A 70 15.75 -7.68 -21.53
CA ALA A 70 17.04 -7.23 -22.05
C ALA A 70 16.93 -6.02 -22.99
N THR A 71 15.91 -5.97 -23.84
CA THR A 71 15.67 -4.84 -24.76
C THR A 71 15.34 -3.58 -23.98
N TYR A 72 14.49 -3.67 -22.96
CA TYR A 72 14.11 -2.52 -22.15
C TYR A 72 15.27 -2.04 -21.26
N MET A 73 16.10 -2.96 -20.76
CA MET A 73 17.31 -2.63 -20.01
C MET A 73 18.34 -1.83 -20.81
N GLN A 74 18.38 -1.96 -22.14
CA GLN A 74 19.34 -1.25 -22.99
C GLN A 74 18.89 0.17 -23.39
N GLN A 75 17.61 0.50 -23.26
CA GLN A 75 17.05 1.76 -23.79
C GLN A 75 16.96 2.91 -22.76
N SER A 76 17.47 2.72 -21.54
CA SER A 76 17.05 3.53 -20.39
C SER A 76 18.17 3.85 -19.38
N SER A 77 19.35 4.26 -19.86
CA SER A 77 20.45 4.69 -18.97
C SER A 77 20.12 5.95 -18.17
N ASP A 78 19.15 6.75 -18.64
CA ASP A 78 18.92 8.11 -18.14
C ASP A 78 17.67 8.22 -17.23
N LEU A 79 17.05 7.09 -16.87
CA LEU A 79 15.89 7.10 -15.97
C LEU A 79 16.33 7.01 -14.50
N ASP A 80 15.94 8.03 -13.74
CA ASP A 80 16.22 8.16 -12.31
C ASP A 80 15.22 7.36 -11.44
N ASP A 81 14.10 6.92 -12.00
CA ASP A 81 13.00 6.27 -11.27
C ASP A 81 12.92 4.78 -11.57
N TRP A 82 13.01 3.95 -10.53
CA TRP A 82 13.27 2.53 -10.65
C TRP A 82 12.16 1.67 -10.06
N VAL A 83 11.87 0.55 -10.72
CA VAL A 83 11.06 -0.55 -10.18
C VAL A 83 11.96 -1.78 -10.08
N ILE A 84 12.23 -2.23 -8.86
CA ILE A 84 13.17 -3.31 -8.59
C ILE A 84 12.43 -4.56 -8.14
N ALA A 85 12.44 -5.62 -8.95
CA ALA A 85 11.95 -6.92 -8.55
C ALA A 85 13.06 -7.74 -7.88
N LEU A 86 12.83 -8.14 -6.63
CA LEU A 86 13.75 -8.96 -5.84
C LEU A 86 13.54 -10.47 -6.03
N ASP A 87 12.46 -10.86 -6.69
CA ASP A 87 12.15 -12.26 -6.98
C ASP A 87 11.51 -12.47 -8.36
N ASP A 88 11.69 -13.68 -8.89
CA ASP A 88 11.25 -14.08 -10.23
C ASP A 88 9.73 -14.13 -10.36
N ALA A 89 9.02 -14.47 -9.28
CA ALA A 89 7.57 -14.65 -9.36
C ALA A 89 6.86 -13.30 -9.54
N TYR A 90 7.48 -12.19 -9.14
CA TYR A 90 6.89 -10.86 -9.23
C TYR A 90 7.47 -10.01 -10.37
N ALA A 91 8.54 -10.50 -11.02
CA ALA A 91 9.26 -9.78 -12.07
C ALA A 91 8.37 -9.36 -13.26
N TYR A 92 7.44 -10.21 -13.71
CA TYR A 92 6.59 -9.90 -14.86
C TYR A 92 5.62 -8.74 -14.63
N ALA A 93 4.92 -8.76 -13.50
CA ALA A 93 4.01 -7.69 -13.11
C ALA A 93 4.79 -6.38 -12.84
N ALA A 94 5.94 -6.48 -12.19
CA ALA A 94 6.84 -5.35 -11.96
C ALA A 94 7.37 -4.75 -13.27
N CYS A 95 7.79 -5.56 -14.24
CA CYS A 95 8.25 -5.11 -15.55
C CYS A 95 7.14 -4.41 -16.31
N TYR A 96 5.93 -4.99 -16.37
CA TYR A 96 4.78 -4.35 -17.00
C TYR A 96 4.47 -2.98 -16.36
N TYR A 97 4.50 -2.90 -15.02
CA TYR A 97 4.29 -1.65 -14.31
C TYR A 97 5.37 -0.60 -14.61
N ALA A 98 6.64 -0.99 -14.56
CA ALA A 98 7.77 -0.14 -14.91
C ALA A 98 7.63 0.43 -16.32
N MET A 99 7.29 -0.43 -17.29
CA MET A 99 7.02 -0.03 -18.67
C MET A 99 5.88 1.01 -18.75
N LYS A 100 4.73 0.74 -18.11
CA LYS A 100 3.57 1.66 -18.14
C LYS A 100 3.83 3.00 -17.48
N THR A 101 4.67 3.03 -16.45
CA THR A 101 5.04 4.25 -15.74
C THR A 101 6.26 4.95 -16.33
N GLY A 102 6.88 4.39 -17.37
CA GLY A 102 8.11 4.93 -17.96
C GLY A 102 9.27 4.93 -16.96
N ARG A 103 9.38 3.90 -16.11
CA ARG A 103 10.42 3.70 -15.10
C ARG A 103 11.39 2.61 -15.52
N ARG A 104 12.61 2.66 -14.99
CA ARG A 104 13.62 1.61 -15.22
C ARG A 104 13.24 0.35 -14.45
N PHE A 105 13.09 -0.76 -15.16
CA PHE A 105 12.94 -2.07 -14.53
C PHE A 105 14.31 -2.67 -14.20
N VAL A 106 14.48 -3.15 -12.97
CA VAL A 106 15.68 -3.86 -12.53
C VAL A 106 15.27 -5.16 -11.83
N LYS A 107 15.89 -6.27 -12.22
CA LYS A 107 15.80 -7.53 -11.49
C LYS A 107 17.10 -7.74 -10.73
N ALA A 108 17.03 -7.87 -9.42
CA ALA A 108 18.23 -7.98 -8.57
C ALA A 108 18.00 -8.91 -7.39
N SER A 109 19.06 -9.58 -6.92
CA SER A 109 19.03 -10.17 -5.58
C SER A 109 19.25 -9.10 -4.52
N LEU A 110 18.89 -9.39 -3.28
CA LEU A 110 19.14 -8.48 -2.16
C LEU A 110 20.63 -8.11 -2.01
N ASP A 111 21.54 -9.05 -2.22
CA ASP A 111 22.98 -8.79 -2.15
C ASP A 111 23.46 -7.82 -3.24
N ARG A 112 22.82 -7.84 -4.41
CA ARG A 112 23.14 -6.92 -5.52
C ARG A 112 22.45 -5.58 -5.38
N LEU A 113 21.36 -5.49 -4.61
CA LEU A 113 20.62 -4.26 -4.40
C LEU A 113 21.52 -3.16 -3.84
N GLU A 114 22.34 -3.47 -2.83
CA GLU A 114 23.27 -2.53 -2.21
C GLU A 114 24.26 -1.92 -3.22
N VAL A 115 24.84 -2.77 -4.07
CA VAL A 115 25.78 -2.32 -5.12
C VAL A 115 25.05 -1.45 -6.14
N LEU A 116 23.86 -1.84 -6.57
CA LEU A 116 23.07 -1.12 -7.56
C LEU A 116 22.65 0.28 -7.07
N LEU A 117 22.15 0.37 -5.84
CA LEU A 117 21.69 1.65 -5.27
C LEU A 117 22.85 2.63 -5.08
N ARG A 118 24.03 2.15 -4.65
CA ARG A 118 25.22 3.00 -4.51
C ARG A 118 25.78 3.51 -5.82
N LEU A 119 25.74 2.70 -6.88
CA LEU A 119 26.34 3.07 -8.17
C LEU A 119 25.45 4.01 -8.99
N CYS A 120 24.14 3.96 -8.81
CA CYS A 120 23.20 4.66 -9.69
C CYS A 120 22.39 5.77 -9.02
N ALA A 121 22.31 5.81 -7.68
CA ALA A 121 21.63 6.87 -6.93
C ALA A 121 20.25 7.27 -7.50
N PRO A 122 19.29 6.32 -7.61
CA PRO A 122 17.98 6.63 -8.17
C PRO A 122 17.23 7.68 -7.33
N LYS A 123 16.43 8.52 -8.00
CA LYS A 123 15.53 9.48 -7.33
C LYS A 123 14.33 8.80 -6.69
N SER A 124 13.86 7.70 -7.27
CA SER A 124 12.82 6.89 -6.64
C SER A 124 12.97 5.40 -6.87
N VAL A 125 12.52 4.61 -5.90
CA VAL A 125 12.60 3.14 -5.93
C VAL A 125 11.31 2.52 -5.43
N LEU A 126 10.63 1.76 -6.30
CA LEU A 126 9.59 0.81 -5.89
C LEU A 126 10.21 -0.58 -5.78
N ILE A 127 10.31 -1.11 -4.56
CA ILE A 127 10.76 -2.49 -4.31
C ILE A 127 9.58 -3.43 -4.45
N VAL A 128 9.68 -4.39 -5.36
CA VAL A 128 8.68 -5.44 -5.57
C VAL A 128 9.25 -6.77 -5.09
N CYS A 129 8.64 -7.36 -4.06
CA CYS A 129 9.14 -8.59 -3.46
C CYS A 129 8.04 -9.42 -2.81
N LYS A 130 8.22 -10.74 -2.79
CA LYS A 130 7.43 -11.66 -1.94
C LYS A 130 7.49 -11.27 -0.46
N PRO A 131 6.42 -11.55 0.30
CA PRO A 131 6.34 -11.22 1.72
C PRO A 131 7.53 -11.74 2.55
N ILE A 132 8.00 -12.95 2.26
CA ILE A 132 9.14 -13.58 2.95
C ILE A 132 10.47 -12.80 2.81
N GLY A 133 10.62 -11.98 1.77
CA GLY A 133 11.81 -11.15 1.56
C GLY A 133 11.75 -9.77 2.21
N LEU A 134 10.66 -9.44 2.91
CA LEU A 134 10.36 -8.11 3.44
C LEU A 134 10.24 -8.11 4.97
N HIS A 135 11.11 -8.86 5.66
CA HIS A 135 11.19 -8.82 7.11
C HIS A 135 11.82 -7.51 7.60
N THR A 136 11.59 -7.13 8.86
CA THR A 136 11.92 -5.78 9.38
C THR A 136 13.40 -5.44 9.19
N GLY A 137 14.30 -6.41 9.44
CA GLY A 137 15.74 -6.23 9.21
C GLY A 137 16.12 -5.86 7.76
N ILE A 138 15.45 -6.43 6.76
CA ILE A 138 15.71 -6.06 5.35
C ILE A 138 15.17 -4.68 5.04
N LEU A 139 13.96 -4.35 5.50
CA LEU A 139 13.36 -3.04 5.28
C LEU A 139 14.25 -1.92 5.85
N LYS A 140 14.77 -2.10 7.08
CA LYS A 140 15.72 -1.18 7.69
C LYS A 140 17.02 -1.08 6.90
N LYS A 141 17.56 -2.20 6.41
CA LYS A 141 18.75 -2.19 5.56
C LYS A 141 18.51 -1.40 4.27
N ILE A 142 17.36 -1.61 3.61
CA ILE A 142 16.99 -0.89 2.38
C ILE A 142 16.84 0.60 2.67
N ALA A 143 16.12 0.98 3.73
CA ALA A 143 15.93 2.38 4.13
C ALA A 143 17.28 3.07 4.38
N ALA A 144 18.15 2.45 5.18
CA ALA A 144 19.48 2.98 5.48
C ALA A 144 20.35 3.15 4.22
N LEU A 145 20.25 2.24 3.24
CA LEU A 145 20.98 2.35 1.97
C LEU A 145 20.47 3.51 1.13
N LEU A 146 19.15 3.73 1.08
CA LEU A 146 18.52 4.79 0.30
C LEU A 146 18.72 6.18 0.93
N SER A 147 18.94 6.26 2.24
CA SER A 147 19.23 7.51 2.96
C SER A 147 20.70 7.93 2.94
N GLN A 148 21.62 7.12 2.39
CA GLN A 148 23.06 7.45 2.33
C GLN A 148 23.45 8.40 1.19
N GLY A 149 22.55 8.67 0.23
CA GLY A 149 22.84 9.50 -0.93
C GLY A 149 22.87 11.01 -0.62
N GLU A 150 23.53 11.79 -1.49
CA GLU A 150 23.46 13.26 -1.45
C GLU A 150 22.06 13.79 -1.78
N THR A 151 21.31 13.02 -2.56
CA THR A 151 19.93 13.29 -2.94
C THR A 151 18.99 12.37 -2.19
N GLU A 152 17.89 12.93 -1.69
CA GLU A 152 16.79 12.18 -1.10
C GLU A 152 16.20 11.20 -2.14
N THR A 153 16.21 9.90 -1.84
CA THR A 153 15.53 8.88 -2.64
C THR A 153 14.15 8.57 -2.07
N LEU A 154 13.11 8.73 -2.90
CA LEU A 154 11.75 8.37 -2.54
C LEU A 154 11.53 6.87 -2.71
N TRP A 155 11.00 6.17 -1.70
CA TRP A 155 10.86 4.71 -1.82
C TRP A 155 9.60 4.13 -1.21
N GLY A 156 9.24 2.96 -1.71
CA GLY A 156 8.09 2.20 -1.25
C GLY A 156 8.20 0.73 -1.65
N VAL A 157 7.25 -0.06 -1.18
CA VAL A 157 7.20 -1.51 -1.37
C VAL A 157 5.89 -1.90 -2.02
N ALA A 158 5.94 -2.82 -2.97
CA ALA A 158 4.77 -3.53 -3.49
C ALA A 158 4.91 -5.03 -3.18
N THR A 159 3.94 -5.57 -2.45
CA THR A 159 3.91 -6.97 -2.08
C THR A 159 2.48 -7.48 -1.96
N SER A 160 2.32 -8.79 -2.02
CA SER A 160 1.05 -9.50 -2.00
C SER A 160 1.28 -10.97 -1.63
N VAL A 161 0.20 -11.71 -1.37
CA VAL A 161 0.28 -13.16 -1.10
C VAL A 161 0.80 -13.94 -2.31
N ASP A 162 0.39 -13.54 -3.51
CA ASP A 162 0.70 -14.21 -4.77
C ASP A 162 0.77 -13.21 -5.94
N ALA A 163 1.17 -13.70 -7.11
CA ALA A 163 1.34 -12.88 -8.30
C ALA A 163 0.03 -12.27 -8.82
N ALA A 164 -1.10 -12.95 -8.61
CA ALA A 164 -2.42 -12.40 -8.89
C ALA A 164 -2.65 -11.14 -8.06
N GLY A 165 -2.45 -11.23 -6.74
CA GLY A 165 -2.56 -10.10 -5.83
C GLY A 165 -1.62 -8.96 -6.18
N LEU A 166 -0.40 -9.27 -6.65
CA LEU A 166 0.54 -8.23 -7.06
C LEU A 166 0.04 -7.51 -8.32
N SER A 167 -0.38 -8.26 -9.34
CA SER A 167 -0.89 -7.66 -10.58
C SER A 167 -2.13 -6.79 -10.31
N PHE A 168 -2.98 -7.20 -9.36
CA PHE A 168 -4.11 -6.41 -8.89
C PHE A 168 -3.67 -5.14 -8.15
N LEU A 169 -2.68 -5.24 -7.25
CA LEU A 169 -2.12 -4.08 -6.55
C LEU A 169 -1.53 -3.06 -7.53
N LEU A 170 -0.73 -3.50 -8.49
CA LEU A 170 -0.13 -2.63 -9.51
C LEU A 170 -1.20 -2.04 -10.45
N ALA A 171 -2.29 -2.75 -10.72
CA ALA A 171 -3.43 -2.19 -11.43
C ALA A 171 -4.10 -1.05 -10.65
N LYS A 172 -4.19 -1.15 -9.31
CA LYS A 172 -4.65 -0.02 -8.47
C LYS A 172 -3.71 1.17 -8.55
N PHE A 173 -2.40 0.97 -8.63
CA PHE A 173 -1.43 2.07 -8.79
C PHE A 173 -1.61 2.78 -10.15
N LEU A 174 -1.89 2.03 -11.22
CA LEU A 174 -2.16 2.57 -12.56
C LEU A 174 -3.57 3.14 -12.73
N SER A 175 -4.44 2.98 -11.72
CA SER A 175 -5.82 3.45 -11.78
C SER A 175 -5.90 4.96 -11.53
N PRO A 176 -6.91 5.64 -12.08
CA PRO A 176 -7.23 7.01 -11.66
C PRO A 176 -7.46 7.10 -10.15
N SER A 177 -7.15 8.25 -9.56
CA SER A 177 -7.57 8.55 -8.19
C SER A 177 -9.11 8.61 -8.09
N LEU A 178 -9.63 8.27 -6.92
CA LEU A 178 -11.04 8.35 -6.61
C LEU A 178 -11.53 9.79 -6.66
N PRO A 179 -12.77 10.02 -7.13
CA PRO A 179 -13.38 11.34 -7.12
C PRO A 179 -13.81 11.78 -5.71
N CYS A 180 -13.87 10.87 -4.74
CA CYS A 180 -14.18 11.17 -3.34
C CYS A 180 -13.06 12.05 -2.74
N ARG A 181 -13.40 13.08 -1.98
CA ARG A 181 -12.44 13.98 -1.31
C ARG A 181 -12.68 14.04 0.20
N ARG A 182 -12.93 12.88 0.79
CA ARG A 182 -13.18 12.76 2.23
C ARG A 182 -11.89 12.37 2.95
N TYR A 183 -11.52 13.14 3.96
CA TYR A 183 -10.32 12.92 4.76
C TYR A 183 -10.73 12.75 6.22
N GLY A 184 -10.20 11.73 6.89
CA GLY A 184 -10.59 11.45 8.26
C GLY A 184 -9.49 10.83 9.09
N ILE A 185 -9.68 10.91 10.41
CA ILE A 185 -8.85 10.28 11.42
C ILE A 185 -9.79 9.51 12.33
N ILE A 186 -9.50 8.24 12.58
CA ILE A 186 -10.15 7.45 13.64
C ILE A 186 -9.05 7.14 14.64
N ASP A 187 -9.11 7.78 15.80
CA ASP A 187 -8.22 7.52 16.91
C ASP A 187 -8.94 6.68 17.95
N ALA A 188 -8.70 5.37 17.90
CA ALA A 188 -9.30 4.43 18.84
C ALA A 188 -8.69 4.51 20.23
N ILE A 189 -7.47 5.06 20.37
CA ILE A 189 -6.81 5.25 21.66
C ILE A 189 -7.46 6.42 22.39
N ALA A 190 -7.63 7.54 21.69
CA ALA A 190 -8.33 8.73 22.19
C ALA A 190 -9.85 8.58 22.20
N ARG A 191 -10.39 7.54 21.54
CA ARG A 191 -11.84 7.30 21.32
C ARG A 191 -12.51 8.49 20.64
N GLN A 192 -11.88 8.97 19.58
CA GLN A 192 -12.37 10.10 18.80
C GLN A 192 -12.27 9.79 17.32
N ALA A 193 -13.17 10.38 16.55
CA ALA A 193 -13.06 10.43 15.11
C ALA A 193 -13.18 11.87 14.64
N TYR A 194 -12.46 12.16 13.57
CA TYR A 194 -12.33 13.48 13.03
C TYR A 194 -12.56 13.41 11.53
N GLU A 195 -13.21 14.43 11.00
CA GLU A 195 -13.37 14.64 9.58
C GLU A 195 -12.79 16.01 9.22
N MET A 196 -12.09 16.11 8.11
CA MET A 196 -11.60 17.40 7.64
C MET A 196 -12.69 18.12 6.83
N ASP A 197 -13.02 19.35 7.23
CA ASP A 197 -13.85 20.28 6.46
C ASP A 197 -12.98 21.44 5.99
N GLY A 198 -12.71 21.50 4.68
CA GLY A 198 -11.66 22.38 4.17
C GLY A 198 -10.34 22.09 4.89
N ASN A 199 -9.62 23.12 5.35
CA ASN A 199 -8.35 22.98 6.09
C ASN A 199 -8.49 22.70 7.59
N GLU A 200 -9.72 22.65 8.12
CA GLU A 200 -9.96 22.46 9.54
C GLU A 200 -10.26 21.00 9.84
N LEU A 201 -9.68 20.49 10.92
CA LEU A 201 -10.06 19.21 11.49
C LEU A 201 -11.22 19.43 12.45
N ARG A 202 -12.33 18.72 12.24
CA ARG A 202 -13.47 18.76 13.14
C ARG A 202 -13.61 17.43 13.85
N ALA A 203 -13.45 17.47 15.17
CA ALA A 203 -13.83 16.37 16.02
C ALA A 203 -15.33 16.13 15.91
N SER A 204 -15.74 14.87 16.00
CA SER A 204 -17.14 14.53 15.99
C SER A 204 -17.79 14.83 17.34
N ASP A 205 -18.96 15.47 17.31
CA ASP A 205 -19.80 15.66 18.52
C ASP A 205 -20.50 14.37 18.98
N PHE A 206 -20.39 13.28 18.20
CA PHE A 206 -21.01 12.00 18.51
C PHE A 206 -20.15 11.20 19.48
N GLU A 207 -20.81 10.53 20.43
CA GLU A 207 -20.16 9.55 21.29
C GLU A 207 -19.51 8.43 20.45
N PHE A 208 -18.26 8.11 20.77
CA PHE A 208 -17.51 7.04 20.13
C PHE A 208 -18.11 5.69 20.55
N SER A 209 -19.14 5.28 19.81
CA SER A 209 -19.95 4.10 20.04
C SER A 209 -19.75 3.08 18.91
N PRO A 210 -20.17 1.81 19.11
CA PRO A 210 -20.08 0.78 18.07
C PRO A 210 -20.75 1.18 16.74
N ASP A 211 -21.96 1.74 16.80
CA ASP A 211 -22.71 2.16 15.61
C ASP A 211 -22.02 3.31 14.88
N TYR A 212 -21.49 4.27 15.64
CA TYR A 212 -20.76 5.40 15.08
C TYR A 212 -19.46 4.96 14.40
N LEU A 213 -18.66 4.13 15.07
CA LEU A 213 -17.43 3.59 14.48
C LEU A 213 -17.72 2.78 13.21
N TRP A 214 -18.73 1.91 13.24
CA TRP A 214 -19.13 1.14 12.07
C TRP A 214 -19.60 2.05 10.92
N HIS A 215 -20.37 3.11 11.25
CA HIS A 215 -20.74 4.10 10.27
C HIS A 215 -19.52 4.74 9.61
N GLN A 216 -18.50 5.15 10.37
CA GLN A 216 -17.26 5.74 9.84
C GLN A 216 -16.45 4.76 8.98
N LEU A 217 -16.32 3.51 9.42
CA LEU A 217 -15.59 2.46 8.68
C LEU A 217 -16.28 2.07 7.36
N ALA A 218 -17.61 2.18 7.30
CA ALA A 218 -18.39 1.89 6.09
C ALA A 218 -18.33 3.00 5.03
N GLN A 219 -17.84 4.20 5.39
CA GLN A 219 -17.72 5.31 4.46
C GLN A 219 -16.63 5.07 3.43
N GLN A 220 -16.78 5.70 2.27
CA GLN A 220 -15.69 5.82 1.31
C GLN A 220 -14.83 7.03 1.67
N TRP A 221 -13.53 6.79 1.85
CA TRP A 221 -12.52 7.79 2.16
C TRP A 221 -11.56 7.98 0.99
N TYR A 222 -11.11 9.21 0.82
CA TYR A 222 -9.95 9.50 0.00
C TYR A 222 -8.67 9.18 0.77
N SER A 223 -8.61 9.64 2.02
CA SER A 223 -7.52 9.36 2.94
C SER A 223 -8.08 9.13 4.33
N LEU A 224 -7.62 8.08 4.99
CA LEU A 224 -8.03 7.73 6.35
C LEU A 224 -6.78 7.50 7.18
N ALA A 225 -6.71 8.10 8.36
CA ALA A 225 -5.72 7.75 9.37
C ALA A 225 -6.40 6.91 10.43
N LEU A 226 -5.78 5.79 10.79
CA LEU A 226 -6.24 4.90 11.84
C LEU A 226 -5.16 4.82 12.91
N VAL A 227 -5.47 5.32 14.11
CA VAL A 227 -4.62 5.20 15.30
C VAL A 227 -5.23 4.13 16.19
N SER A 228 -4.46 3.07 16.46
CA SER A 228 -5.00 1.89 17.14
C SER A 228 -3.93 1.10 17.87
N HIS A 229 -4.35 0.40 18.92
CA HIS A 229 -3.57 -0.72 19.43
C HIS A 229 -3.71 -1.89 18.47
N GLY A 230 -2.62 -2.59 18.20
CA GLY A 230 -2.67 -3.71 17.28
C GLY A 230 -1.29 -4.28 17.02
N GLU A 231 -1.30 -5.41 16.34
CA GLU A 231 -0.13 -6.05 15.77
C GLU A 231 -0.37 -6.20 14.26
N GLY A 232 0.66 -6.52 13.48
CA GLY A 232 0.54 -6.61 12.02
C GLY A 232 -0.52 -7.57 11.47
N ALA A 233 -1.19 -8.38 12.30
CA ALA A 233 -2.32 -9.24 11.94
C ALA A 233 -3.71 -8.67 12.32
N HIS A 234 -3.79 -7.83 13.36
CA HIS A 234 -5.05 -7.32 13.92
C HIS A 234 -4.91 -5.91 14.48
N ALA A 235 -5.89 -5.04 14.21
CA ALA A 235 -6.00 -3.73 14.84
C ALA A 235 -7.26 -3.65 15.70
N ASN A 236 -7.12 -3.28 16.98
CA ASN A 236 -8.23 -3.05 17.88
C ASN A 236 -8.64 -1.57 17.84
N LEU A 237 -9.88 -1.33 17.42
CA LEU A 237 -10.52 -0.02 17.34
C LEU A 237 -11.53 0.21 18.48
N GLU A 238 -11.33 -0.41 19.65
CA GLU A 238 -12.23 -0.46 20.82
C GLU A 238 -13.53 -1.25 20.56
N HIS A 239 -14.34 -0.80 19.60
CA HIS A 239 -15.64 -1.40 19.25
C HIS A 239 -15.60 -2.25 17.98
N ALA A 240 -14.47 -2.29 17.30
CA ALA A 240 -14.25 -3.15 16.16
C ALA A 240 -12.82 -3.72 16.16
N VAL A 241 -12.63 -4.86 15.52
CA VAL A 241 -11.30 -5.40 15.19
C VAL A 241 -11.14 -5.44 13.69
N LEU A 242 -10.11 -4.76 13.18
CA LEU A 242 -9.63 -4.94 11.82
C LEU A 242 -8.83 -6.24 11.75
N CYS A 243 -9.29 -7.20 10.96
CA CYS A 243 -8.65 -8.50 10.82
C CYS A 243 -7.98 -8.64 9.45
N GLY A 244 -6.70 -9.00 9.43
CA GLY A 244 -5.92 -9.23 8.21
C GLY A 244 -6.17 -10.57 7.51
N LEU A 245 -7.25 -11.29 7.85
CA LEU A 245 -7.58 -12.57 7.23
C LEU A 245 -8.13 -12.34 5.81
N MET A 246 -7.46 -12.88 4.80
CA MET A 246 -7.88 -12.76 3.39
C MET A 246 -8.66 -13.99 2.88
N GLY A 247 -8.45 -15.15 3.52
CA GLY A 247 -9.03 -16.43 3.16
C GLY A 247 -10.20 -16.85 4.06
N ARG A 248 -10.55 -18.14 4.02
CA ARG A 248 -11.65 -18.70 4.83
C ARG A 248 -11.27 -18.95 6.29
N GLU A 249 -10.00 -19.26 6.54
CA GLU A 249 -9.45 -19.54 7.86
C GLU A 249 -7.96 -19.22 7.88
N GLU A 250 -7.46 -18.83 9.05
CA GLU A 250 -6.04 -18.59 9.32
C GLU A 250 -5.26 -19.89 9.17
N ARG A 251 -4.16 -19.83 8.42
CA ARG A 251 -3.25 -20.95 8.18
C ARG A 251 -1.85 -20.61 8.62
N GLY A 252 -1.19 -21.57 9.26
CA GLY A 252 0.21 -21.45 9.64
C GLY A 252 1.11 -21.41 8.40
N SER A 253 2.40 -21.15 8.63
CA SER A 253 3.43 -21.21 7.58
C SER A 253 3.56 -22.60 6.92
N ASP A 254 3.08 -23.66 7.55
CA ASP A 254 2.99 -25.02 7.01
C ASP A 254 1.73 -25.26 6.16
N GLY A 255 0.89 -24.24 5.99
CA GLY A 255 -0.37 -24.28 5.27
C GLY A 255 -1.51 -24.96 6.02
N ARG A 256 -1.32 -25.44 7.25
CA ARG A 256 -2.38 -26.07 8.06
C ARG A 256 -3.23 -25.01 8.77
N PRO A 257 -4.53 -25.26 8.99
CA PRO A 257 -5.36 -24.37 9.78
C PRO A 257 -4.82 -24.20 11.21
N VAL A 258 -4.80 -22.96 11.71
CA VAL A 258 -4.40 -22.67 13.10
C VAL A 258 -5.57 -22.99 14.03
N GLU A 259 -5.33 -23.82 15.05
CA GLU A 259 -6.34 -24.11 16.08
C GLU A 259 -6.72 -22.84 16.84
N GLY A 260 -8.02 -22.56 16.92
CA GLY A 260 -8.53 -21.29 17.48
C GLY A 260 -8.15 -20.04 16.67
N GLY A 261 -7.67 -20.21 15.43
CA GLY A 261 -7.35 -19.12 14.53
C GLY A 261 -8.57 -18.37 13.99
N CYS A 262 -8.33 -17.27 13.28
CA CYS A 262 -9.38 -16.50 12.63
C CYS A 262 -10.09 -17.33 11.55
N ARG A 263 -11.38 -17.08 11.35
CA ARG A 263 -12.18 -17.64 10.25
C ARG A 263 -13.08 -16.56 9.66
N GLN A 264 -13.64 -16.78 8.48
CA GLN A 264 -14.60 -15.84 7.93
C GLN A 264 -15.74 -15.56 8.93
N GLY A 265 -15.89 -14.29 9.32
CA GLY A 265 -16.88 -13.85 10.33
C GLY A 265 -16.48 -14.06 11.79
N THR A 266 -15.29 -14.60 12.09
CA THR A 266 -14.81 -14.79 13.48
C THR A 266 -13.34 -14.41 13.61
N CYS A 267 -12.98 -13.72 14.69
CA CYS A 267 -11.62 -13.27 14.94
C CYS A 267 -11.19 -13.75 16.32
N LYS A 268 -10.02 -14.38 16.40
CA LYS A 268 -9.43 -14.87 17.66
C LYS A 268 -9.21 -13.77 18.71
N ARG A 269 -9.13 -12.50 18.29
CA ARG A 269 -8.97 -11.33 19.17
C ARG A 269 -10.32 -10.79 19.68
N VAL A 270 -11.43 -11.31 19.17
CA VAL A 270 -12.78 -10.90 19.59
C VAL A 270 -13.34 -11.93 20.56
N HIS A 271 -13.37 -11.55 21.84
CA HIS A 271 -13.98 -12.34 22.91
C HIS A 271 -15.33 -11.77 23.38
N ASN A 272 -15.63 -10.52 23.03
CA ASN A 272 -16.88 -9.83 23.36
C ASN A 272 -17.79 -9.82 22.12
N PRO A 273 -19.04 -10.34 22.21
CA PRO A 273 -19.97 -10.36 21.07
C PRO A 273 -20.40 -8.98 20.58
N ASN A 274 -20.17 -7.92 21.36
CA ASN A 274 -20.47 -6.54 20.97
C ASN A 274 -19.35 -5.89 20.14
N ILE A 275 -18.21 -6.57 19.93
CA ILE A 275 -17.12 -6.07 19.10
C ILE A 275 -17.31 -6.59 17.67
N SER A 276 -17.42 -5.68 16.72
CA SER A 276 -17.55 -6.01 15.30
C SER A 276 -16.21 -6.45 14.71
N ILE A 277 -16.25 -7.29 13.68
CA ILE A 277 -15.06 -7.70 12.93
C ILE A 277 -15.17 -7.10 11.54
N LEU A 278 -14.17 -6.33 11.12
CA LEU A 278 -14.05 -5.83 9.76
C LEU A 278 -12.82 -6.47 9.11
N PRO A 279 -12.98 -7.25 8.03
CA PRO A 279 -11.84 -7.66 7.22
C PRO A 279 -11.17 -6.42 6.64
N VAL A 280 -9.86 -6.30 6.80
CA VAL A 280 -9.09 -5.10 6.41
C VAL A 280 -9.27 -4.78 4.92
N TYR A 281 -9.41 -5.80 4.07
CA TYR A 281 -9.62 -5.62 2.64
C TYR A 281 -10.93 -4.89 2.30
N GLU A 282 -11.89 -4.79 3.23
CA GLU A 282 -13.17 -4.09 3.06
C GLU A 282 -13.10 -2.60 3.43
N LEU A 283 -12.00 -2.13 4.02
CA LEU A 283 -11.83 -0.73 4.39
C LEU A 283 -11.77 0.15 3.13
N ARG A 284 -12.85 0.88 2.86
CA ARG A 284 -13.02 1.67 1.63
C ARG A 284 -12.28 3.01 1.71
N THR A 285 -10.95 2.95 1.71
CA THR A 285 -10.11 4.13 1.55
C THR A 285 -9.16 3.97 0.37
N GLU A 286 -8.81 5.06 -0.29
CA GLU A 286 -7.75 5.05 -1.30
C GLU A 286 -6.37 5.05 -0.63
N ASN A 287 -6.16 5.97 0.30
CA ASN A 287 -4.90 6.16 1.00
C ASN A 287 -5.10 5.91 2.49
N LEU A 288 -4.20 5.17 3.12
CA LEU A 288 -4.30 4.79 4.53
C LEU A 288 -3.02 5.16 5.29
N LEU A 289 -3.16 5.94 6.36
CA LEU A 289 -2.15 5.97 7.41
C LEU A 289 -2.58 4.98 8.48
N PHE A 290 -1.81 3.90 8.67
CA PHE A 290 -2.12 2.89 9.67
C PHE A 290 -1.09 2.92 10.80
N LEU A 291 -1.44 3.65 11.87
CA LEU A 291 -0.61 3.82 13.07
C LEU A 291 -0.99 2.74 14.09
N SER A 292 -0.23 1.64 14.06
CA SER A 292 -0.33 0.53 15.02
C SER A 292 1.08 0.02 15.37
N CYS A 293 1.20 -0.93 16.31
CA CYS A 293 2.51 -1.52 16.59
C CYS A 293 2.82 -2.58 15.51
N ASN A 294 3.88 -2.40 14.72
CA ASN A 294 4.28 -3.34 13.66
C ASN A 294 3.20 -3.55 12.57
N GLY A 295 2.58 -2.48 12.09
CA GLY A 295 1.51 -2.59 11.08
C GLY A 295 1.96 -3.23 9.75
N PHE A 296 3.24 -3.15 9.41
CA PHE A 296 3.86 -3.87 8.29
C PHE A 296 4.47 -5.20 8.76
N SER A 297 3.63 -6.21 9.01
CA SER A 297 4.09 -7.58 9.25
C SER A 297 3.62 -8.49 8.13
N VAL A 298 4.53 -8.87 7.23
CA VAL A 298 4.22 -9.67 6.03
C VAL A 298 5.09 -10.94 5.92
N SER A 299 6.23 -10.99 6.62
CA SER A 299 7.25 -12.03 6.46
C SER A 299 7.08 -13.25 7.36
N ASN A 300 5.98 -13.34 8.11
CA ASN A 300 5.74 -14.35 9.15
C ASN A 300 6.76 -14.33 10.30
N GLU A 301 7.57 -13.27 10.44
CA GLU A 301 8.62 -13.14 11.45
C GLU A 301 8.06 -13.06 12.87
N LEU A 302 7.08 -12.17 13.08
CA LEU A 302 6.42 -11.99 14.37
C LEU A 302 5.24 -12.94 14.54
N TYR A 303 4.65 -13.37 13.43
CA TYR A 303 3.39 -14.09 13.43
C TYR A 303 3.38 -15.16 12.34
N PRO A 304 3.60 -16.45 12.70
CA PRO A 304 3.85 -17.51 11.72
C PRO A 304 2.56 -18.02 11.04
N SER A 305 1.69 -17.12 10.56
CA SER A 305 0.46 -17.44 9.83
C SER A 305 0.20 -16.46 8.68
N ASP A 306 -0.79 -16.77 7.84
CA ASP A 306 -1.16 -15.98 6.66
C ASP A 306 -2.04 -14.75 6.93
N VAL A 307 -2.25 -14.39 8.20
CA VAL A 307 -3.03 -13.21 8.60
C VAL A 307 -2.11 -11.99 8.66
N SER A 308 -2.36 -11.01 7.79
CA SER A 308 -1.57 -9.78 7.71
C SER A 308 -2.44 -8.61 7.28
N VAL A 309 -2.46 -7.54 8.07
CA VAL A 309 -3.14 -6.29 7.74
C VAL A 309 -2.55 -5.73 6.45
N ALA A 310 -1.23 -5.63 6.32
CA ALA A 310 -0.58 -5.12 5.13
C ALA A 310 -0.92 -5.92 3.86
N LEU A 311 -0.89 -7.26 3.91
CA LEU A 311 -1.29 -8.07 2.74
C LEU A 311 -2.79 -7.96 2.44
N SER A 312 -3.63 -7.86 3.48
CA SER A 312 -5.06 -7.64 3.29
C SER A 312 -5.38 -6.27 2.70
N LEU A 313 -4.60 -5.22 3.00
CA LEU A 313 -4.72 -3.91 2.37
C LEU A 313 -4.37 -4.00 0.88
N ALA A 314 -3.28 -4.72 0.55
CA ALA A 314 -2.90 -4.97 -0.83
C ALA A 314 -4.00 -5.71 -1.62
N ASP A 315 -4.73 -6.64 -0.98
CA ASP A 315 -5.85 -7.38 -1.56
C ASP A 315 -7.18 -6.60 -1.60
N GLY A 316 -7.27 -5.46 -0.91
CA GLY A 316 -8.48 -4.67 -0.73
C GLY A 316 -8.53 -3.37 -1.52
N TYR A 317 -9.28 -2.41 -1.00
CA TYR A 317 -9.44 -1.08 -1.59
C TYR A 317 -8.18 -0.22 -1.58
N PRO A 318 -7.37 -0.14 -0.51
CA PRO A 318 -6.27 0.83 -0.45
C PRO A 318 -5.22 0.63 -1.54
N ARG A 319 -4.81 1.73 -2.18
CA ARG A 319 -3.70 1.77 -3.16
C ARG A 319 -2.39 2.22 -2.53
N ALA A 320 -2.44 2.91 -1.38
CA ALA A 320 -1.26 3.31 -0.65
C ALA A 320 -1.52 3.16 0.85
N CYS A 321 -0.57 2.60 1.57
CA CYS A 321 -0.59 2.57 3.02
C CYS A 321 0.78 2.95 3.59
N ILE A 322 0.80 3.94 4.48
CA ILE A 322 1.96 4.24 5.31
C ILE A 322 1.70 3.64 6.69
N THR A 323 2.63 2.81 7.15
CA THR A 323 2.50 2.11 8.43
C THR A 323 3.88 1.82 9.02
N THR A 324 3.93 1.17 10.17
CA THR A 324 5.16 0.97 10.94
C THR A 324 5.72 -0.44 10.83
N THR A 325 7.04 -0.56 10.87
CA THR A 325 7.76 -1.84 10.95
C THR A 325 8.10 -2.24 12.38
N GLU A 326 7.91 -1.33 13.33
CA GLU A 326 8.17 -1.50 14.76
C GLU A 326 7.15 -0.75 15.62
N THR A 327 7.30 -0.84 16.94
CA THR A 327 6.51 -0.03 17.88
C THR A 327 6.98 1.41 17.89
N VAL A 328 6.06 2.33 17.59
CA VAL A 328 6.27 3.78 17.62
C VAL A 328 5.17 4.41 18.47
N GLU A 329 5.49 5.49 19.18
CA GLU A 329 4.48 6.31 19.85
C GLU A 329 3.85 7.25 18.84
N PHE A 330 2.53 7.28 18.80
CA PHE A 330 1.77 8.12 17.90
C PHE A 330 1.00 9.13 18.71
N THR A 331 0.94 10.36 18.21
CA THR A 331 0.08 11.40 18.74
C THR A 331 -0.99 11.77 17.73
N GLU A 332 -2.07 12.39 18.18
CA GLU A 332 -3.11 12.92 17.30
C GLU A 332 -2.49 13.88 16.26
N GLU A 333 -1.59 14.75 16.70
CA GLU A 333 -0.90 15.74 15.85
C GLU A 333 -0.13 15.06 14.71
N SER A 334 0.49 13.91 14.97
CA SER A 334 1.20 13.14 13.94
C SER A 334 0.26 12.66 12.83
N ALA A 335 -0.95 12.21 13.20
CA ALA A 335 -1.96 11.79 12.24
C ALA A 335 -2.53 12.99 11.45
N GLN A 336 -2.73 14.13 12.12
CA GLN A 336 -3.18 15.38 11.49
C GLN A 336 -2.17 15.90 10.46
N GLU A 337 -0.89 15.92 10.83
CA GLU A 337 0.19 16.39 9.97
C GLU A 337 0.31 15.53 8.71
N PHE A 338 0.23 14.22 8.87
CA PHE A 338 0.18 13.31 7.74
C PHE A 338 -1.00 13.62 6.80
N GLN A 339 -2.21 13.78 7.35
CA GLN A 339 -3.38 14.11 6.54
C GLN A 339 -3.21 15.44 5.81
N SER A 340 -2.58 16.44 6.46
CA SER A 340 -2.23 17.72 5.84
C SER A 340 -1.26 17.52 4.65
N LEU A 341 -0.20 16.73 4.83
CA LEU A 341 0.76 16.44 3.75
C LEU A 341 0.11 15.70 2.57
N VAL A 342 -0.76 14.73 2.84
CA VAL A 342 -1.53 14.04 1.80
C VAL A 342 -2.40 15.05 1.05
N ARG A 343 -3.12 15.93 1.74
CA ARG A 343 -3.98 16.94 1.11
C ARG A 343 -3.24 17.96 0.28
N GLN A 344 -2.04 18.32 0.71
CA GLN A 344 -1.14 19.20 -0.04
C GLN A 344 -0.56 18.52 -1.30
N GLY A 345 -0.90 17.25 -1.57
CA GLY A 345 -0.45 16.57 -2.79
C GLY A 345 1.02 16.18 -2.75
N HIS A 346 1.63 16.08 -1.56
CA HIS A 346 2.98 15.53 -1.47
C HIS A 346 2.97 14.07 -1.92
N GLN A 347 4.08 13.67 -2.54
CA GLN A 347 4.31 12.27 -2.91
C GLN A 347 4.47 11.42 -1.65
N PHE A 348 3.91 10.20 -1.64
CA PHE A 348 3.93 9.35 -0.45
C PHE A 348 5.35 9.00 0.00
N GLY A 349 6.30 8.82 -0.92
CA GLY A 349 7.70 8.59 -0.55
C GLY A 349 8.29 9.75 0.22
N LYS A 350 7.94 10.99 -0.14
CA LYS A 350 8.38 12.20 0.57
C LYS A 350 7.73 12.29 1.95
N ILE A 351 6.46 11.93 2.05
CA ILE A 351 5.76 11.89 3.35
C ILE A 351 6.44 10.88 4.27
N VAL A 352 6.78 9.68 3.78
CA VAL A 352 7.51 8.67 4.57
C VAL A 352 8.87 9.17 5.03
N ASN A 353 9.64 9.83 4.17
CA ASN A 353 10.94 10.37 4.54
C ASN A 353 10.80 11.43 5.64
N LEU A 354 9.88 12.39 5.47
CA LEU A 354 9.62 13.43 6.49
C LEU A 354 9.26 12.84 7.86
N VAL A 355 8.37 11.84 7.91
CA VAL A 355 7.98 11.23 9.20
C VAL A 355 9.08 10.35 9.80
N ASN A 356 9.95 9.77 8.98
CA ASN A 356 11.12 9.04 9.45
C ASN A 356 12.20 9.99 9.99
N ASP A 357 12.43 11.13 9.35
CA ASP A 357 13.44 12.12 9.75
C ASP A 357 13.17 12.72 11.13
N VAL A 358 11.90 12.87 11.49
CA VAL A 358 11.48 13.39 12.80
C VAL A 358 11.24 12.30 13.84
N SER A 359 11.39 11.03 13.45
CA SER A 359 11.22 9.91 14.37
C SER A 359 12.44 9.74 15.28
N LEU A 360 12.20 9.30 16.51
CA LEU A 360 13.26 8.87 17.43
C LEU A 360 13.80 7.46 17.12
N ARG A 361 13.19 6.74 16.16
CA ARG A 361 13.59 5.41 15.72
C ARG A 361 14.15 5.47 14.31
N ASP A 362 15.06 4.56 13.99
CA ASP A 362 15.64 4.45 12.65
C ASP A 362 14.62 3.86 11.66
N TYR A 363 14.06 4.73 10.81
CA TYR A 363 13.16 4.38 9.70
C TYR A 363 11.96 3.49 10.07
N PRO A 364 11.18 3.82 11.11
CA PRO A 364 10.10 2.94 11.53
C PRO A 364 8.93 2.92 10.54
N TYR A 365 8.76 3.95 9.69
CA TYR A 365 7.68 4.04 8.73
C TYR A 365 8.08 3.48 7.36
N VAL A 366 7.16 2.72 6.77
CA VAL A 366 7.27 2.14 5.43
C VAL A 366 6.03 2.43 4.62
N LEU A 367 6.22 2.66 3.32
CA LEU A 367 5.15 2.77 2.34
C LEU A 367 4.89 1.42 1.67
N LEU A 368 3.67 0.89 1.82
CA LEU A 368 3.07 -0.09 0.92
C LEU A 368 2.37 0.67 -0.21
N GLY A 369 3.06 0.90 -1.32
CA GLY A 369 2.61 1.79 -2.40
C GLY A 369 3.74 2.27 -3.29
N ASP A 370 3.40 2.93 -4.41
CA ASP A 370 4.40 3.60 -5.23
C ASP A 370 4.83 4.92 -4.58
N PRO A 371 6.13 5.16 -4.33
CA PRO A 371 6.62 6.41 -3.75
C PRO A 371 6.29 7.66 -4.55
N LEU A 372 6.11 7.55 -5.87
CA LEU A 372 5.83 8.69 -6.75
C LEU A 372 4.35 9.07 -6.78
N MET A 373 3.46 8.21 -6.25
CA MET A 373 2.06 8.55 -6.14
C MET A 373 1.88 9.70 -5.16
N SER A 374 1.07 10.67 -5.54
CA SER A 374 0.59 11.74 -4.68
C SER A 374 -0.93 11.69 -4.60
N SER A 375 -1.50 12.45 -3.67
CA SER A 375 -2.88 12.83 -3.88
C SER A 375 -2.96 13.74 -5.10
N ALA A 376 -3.89 13.45 -6.01
CA ALA A 376 -4.10 14.34 -7.13
C ALA A 376 -4.68 15.65 -6.58
N GLN A 377 -3.91 16.74 -6.57
CA GLN A 377 -4.48 18.07 -6.38
C GLN A 377 -5.45 18.34 -7.54
N ASP A 378 -6.63 18.87 -7.22
CA ASP A 378 -7.38 19.60 -8.24
C ASP A 378 -6.49 20.79 -8.65
N PRO A 379 -6.20 21.00 -9.95
CA PRO A 379 -5.45 22.18 -10.41
C PRO A 379 -6.02 23.52 -9.91
N ARG A 380 -7.26 23.52 -9.42
CA ARG A 380 -7.97 24.70 -8.90
C ARG A 380 -7.69 25.02 -7.42
N ASP A 381 -7.05 24.13 -6.66
CA ASP A 381 -6.85 24.28 -5.20
C ASP A 381 -5.43 24.76 -4.81
N VAL A 382 -4.61 25.21 -5.76
CA VAL A 382 -3.23 25.68 -5.49
C VAL A 382 -3.23 27.15 -5.04
N PHE A 383 -3.68 27.40 -3.81
CA PHE A 383 -3.37 28.65 -3.08
C PHE A 383 -3.20 28.35 -1.60
N VAL A 384 -2.02 27.87 -1.20
CA VAL A 384 -1.56 27.97 0.19
C VAL A 384 -0.11 28.42 0.17
N ASP A 385 0.14 29.61 0.74
CA ASP A 385 1.48 30.13 1.01
C ASP A 385 2.19 29.15 1.97
N VAL A 386 3.18 28.42 1.47
CA VAL A 386 4.03 27.54 2.28
C VAL A 386 5.17 28.37 2.88
N GLU A 387 4.83 29.36 3.71
CA GLU A 387 5.81 30.00 4.59
C GLU A 387 5.65 29.45 6.02
N ARG A 388 6.51 28.47 6.34
CA ARG A 388 6.89 28.03 7.70
C ARG A 388 5.78 27.46 8.60
N SER A 389 5.33 26.24 8.32
CA SER A 389 4.96 25.32 9.40
C SER A 389 6.25 24.80 10.05
N SER A 390 6.70 25.45 11.11
CA SER A 390 7.78 24.92 11.93
C SER A 390 7.29 23.66 12.64
N PHE A 391 7.75 22.49 12.19
CA PHE A 391 7.73 21.25 12.98
C PHE A 391 8.30 21.58 14.37
N LYS A 392 7.46 21.59 15.40
CA LYS A 392 7.89 21.63 16.80
C LYS A 392 7.35 20.39 17.46
N ILE A 393 8.17 19.36 17.50
CA ILE A 393 7.93 18.24 18.41
C ILE A 393 8.40 18.73 19.78
N ASP A 394 7.45 18.93 20.69
CA ASP A 394 7.76 19.17 22.09
C ASP A 394 8.39 17.87 22.64
N HIS A 395 9.72 17.86 22.77
CA HIS A 395 10.41 16.85 23.55
C HIS A 395 9.98 17.02 25.00
N ARG A 396 8.96 16.27 25.42
CA ARG A 396 8.74 16.04 26.84
C ARG A 396 9.88 15.14 27.32
N ASP A 397 10.86 15.76 27.97
CA ASP A 397 11.87 15.04 28.75
C ASP A 397 11.15 14.18 29.78
N ASN A 398 11.06 12.88 29.53
CA ASN A 398 10.61 11.90 30.53
C ASN A 398 11.76 11.71 31.54
N GLY A 399 11.76 12.59 32.55
CA GLY A 399 12.55 12.44 33.77
C GLY A 399 11.98 11.41 34.74
#